data_AF-A0A8S8Z6R6-F1
#
_entry.id   AF-A0A8S8Z6R6-F1
#
_cell.length_a   1.000
_cell.length_b   1.000
_cell.length_c   1.000
_cell.angle_alpha   90.00
_cell.angle_beta   90.00
_cell.angle_gamma   90.00
#
_symmetry.space_group_name_H-M   'P 1'
#
loop_
_entity.id
_entity.type
_entity.pdbx_description
1 polymer ?
#
loop_
_entity_poly.entity_id
_entity_poly.type
_entity_poly.pdbx_seq_one_letter_code
_entity_poly.pdbx_strand_id
1 'polypeptide(L)'
;MIAARQNRLSEAISLFGKVLASEPDHVRARLNRCSASLLKGDLASALDDANHLVTNRPELDMARLRRSEVLMSNGDWDEAEAELRRLLESRPEHTWHWFTLGPA
;
A
#
# COMPACT_ATOMS: atom_id res chain seq x y z
N MET A 1 1.19 -26.03 -3.23
CA MET A 1 1.99 -24.86 -2.77
C MET A 1 1.17 -23.59 -2.46
N ILE A 2 -0.05 -23.41 -3.01
CA ILE A 2 -0.89 -22.20 -2.77
C ILE A 2 -1.34 -22.08 -1.30
N ALA A 3 -1.80 -23.18 -0.68
CA ALA A 3 -2.26 -23.18 0.71
C ALA A 3 -1.17 -22.72 1.71
N ALA A 4 0.07 -23.19 1.54
CA ALA A 4 1.19 -22.77 2.39
C ALA A 4 1.55 -21.28 2.25
N ARG A 5 1.30 -20.67 1.08
CA ARG A 5 1.46 -19.22 0.89
C ARG A 5 0.37 -18.45 1.64
N GLN A 6 -0.90 -18.86 1.49
CA GLN A 6 -2.01 -18.22 2.19
C GLN A 6 -1.91 -18.33 3.73
N ASN A 7 -1.40 -19.46 4.22
CA ASN A 7 -1.17 -19.64 5.66
C ASN A 7 -0.13 -18.65 6.18
N ARG A 8 1.01 -18.52 5.49
CA ARG A 8 2.07 -17.57 5.84
C ARG A 8 1.61 -16.11 5.78
N LEU A 9 0.78 -15.75 4.79
CA LEU A 9 0.20 -14.41 4.69
C LEU A 9 -0.73 -14.12 5.88
N SER A 10 -1.55 -15.10 6.27
CA SER A 10 -2.47 -14.96 7.42
C SER A 10 -1.71 -14.79 8.73
N GLU A 11 -0.64 -15.55 8.92
CA GLU A 11 0.25 -15.42 10.07
C GLU A 11 0.94 -14.06 10.10
N ALA A 12 1.47 -13.60 8.96
CA ALA A 12 2.09 -12.28 8.85
C ALA A 12 1.11 -11.15 9.21
N ILE A 13 -0.13 -11.20 8.69
CA ILE A 13 -1.19 -10.23 9.02
C ILE A 13 -1.46 -10.23 10.53
N SER A 14 -1.55 -11.40 11.15
CA SER A 14 -1.76 -11.52 12.60
C SER A 14 -0.60 -10.92 13.40
N LEU A 15 0.64 -11.21 13.03
CA LEU A 15 1.83 -10.67 13.69
C LEU A 15 1.89 -9.15 13.60
N PHE A 16 1.67 -8.58 12.42
CA PHE A 16 1.62 -7.12 12.28
C PHE A 16 0.42 -6.51 13.02
N GLY A 17 -0.72 -7.20 13.08
CA GLY A 17 -1.85 -6.79 13.90
C GLY A 17 -1.50 -6.68 15.39
N LYS A 18 -0.71 -7.61 15.93
CA LYS A 18 -0.22 -7.56 17.32
C LYS A 18 0.71 -6.36 17.54
N VAL A 19 1.62 -6.09 16.61
CA VAL A 19 2.51 -4.91 16.68
C VAL A 19 1.68 -3.63 16.67
N LEU A 20 0.66 -3.54 15.81
CA LEU A 20 -0.20 -2.36 15.73
C LEU A 20 -1.14 -2.20 16.93
N ALA A 21 -1.41 -3.28 17.67
CA ALA A 21 -2.16 -3.20 18.93
C ALA A 21 -1.34 -2.55 20.05
N SER A 22 -0.02 -2.76 20.08
CA SER A 22 0.87 -2.07 21.03
C SER A 22 1.37 -0.71 20.52
N GLU A 23 1.56 -0.58 19.21
CA GLU A 23 2.11 0.61 18.55
C GLU A 23 1.24 0.98 17.33
N PRO A 24 0.09 1.66 17.54
CA PRO A 24 -0.87 1.98 16.47
C PRO A 24 -0.30 2.79 15.30
N ASP A 25 0.73 3.60 15.59
CA ASP A 25 1.41 4.47 14.64
C ASP A 25 2.66 3.86 13.99
N HIS A 26 2.92 2.56 14.23
CA HIS A 26 4.10 1.89 13.68
C HIS A 26 3.95 1.67 12.16
N VAL A 27 4.40 2.67 11.39
CA VAL A 27 4.27 2.79 9.93
C VAL A 27 4.70 1.53 9.19
N ARG A 28 5.88 0.96 9.52
CA ARG A 28 6.41 -0.19 8.79
C ARG A 28 5.56 -1.46 8.99
N ALA A 29 4.96 -1.63 10.16
CA ALA A 29 4.08 -2.77 10.43
C ALA A 29 2.78 -2.62 9.64
N ARG A 30 2.23 -1.40 9.58
CA ARG A 30 1.03 -1.10 8.81
C ARG A 30 1.26 -1.27 7.30
N LEU A 31 2.39 -0.80 6.77
CA LEU A 31 2.79 -1.04 5.37
C LEU A 31 2.89 -2.55 5.06
N ASN A 32 3.53 -3.31 5.94
CA ASN A 32 3.69 -4.76 5.73
C ASN A 32 2.36 -5.52 5.86
N ARG A 33 1.48 -5.10 6.77
CA ARG A 33 0.13 -5.67 6.90
C ARG A 33 -0.71 -5.39 5.66
N CYS A 34 -0.70 -4.15 5.17
CA CYS A 34 -1.32 -3.76 3.91
C CYS A 34 -0.86 -4.65 2.74
N SER A 35 0.45 -4.81 2.55
CA SER A 35 1.00 -5.65 1.48
C SER A 35 0.63 -7.13 1.64
N ALA A 36 0.65 -7.66 2.87
CA ALA A 36 0.25 -9.05 3.12
C ALA A 36 -1.25 -9.28 2.86
N SER A 37 -2.10 -8.33 3.25
CA SER A 37 -3.55 -8.36 2.98
C SER A 37 -3.84 -8.29 1.49
N LEU A 38 -3.17 -7.39 0.75
CA LEU A 38 -3.26 -7.30 -0.70
C LEU A 38 -2.89 -8.62 -1.40
N LEU A 39 -1.75 -9.22 -1.03
CA LEU A 39 -1.30 -10.51 -1.59
C LEU A 39 -2.24 -11.68 -1.24
N LYS A 40 -2.99 -11.55 -0.15
CA LYS A 40 -4.01 -12.52 0.27
C LYS A 40 -5.34 -12.30 -0.46
N GLY A 41 -5.54 -11.16 -1.10
CA GLY A 41 -6.80 -10.73 -1.72
C GLY A 41 -7.79 -10.10 -0.74
N ASP A 42 -7.36 -9.79 0.49
CA ASP A 42 -8.16 -9.03 1.46
C ASP A 42 -8.00 -7.54 1.19
N LEU A 43 -8.67 -7.07 0.14
CA LEU A 43 -8.57 -5.70 -0.33
C LEU A 43 -9.16 -4.70 0.66
N ALA A 44 -10.19 -5.09 1.43
CA ALA A 44 -10.79 -4.25 2.45
C ALA A 44 -9.79 -3.90 3.56
N SER A 45 -9.12 -4.92 4.13
CA SER A 45 -8.09 -4.68 5.15
C SER A 45 -6.89 -3.92 4.60
N ALA A 46 -6.48 -4.20 3.36
CA ALA A 46 -5.38 -3.47 2.73
C ALA A 46 -5.72 -1.99 2.52
N LEU A 47 -6.95 -1.69 2.10
CA LEU A 47 -7.40 -0.33 1.85
C LEU A 47 -7.52 0.47 3.15
N ASP A 48 -8.01 -0.14 4.23
CA ASP A 48 -8.05 0.48 5.56
C ASP A 48 -6.64 0.90 6.04
N ASP A 49 -5.66 0.00 5.93
CA ASP A 49 -4.27 0.30 6.29
C ASP A 49 -3.67 1.41 5.42
N ALA A 50 -3.92 1.36 4.11
CA ALA A 50 -3.42 2.38 3.19
C ALA A 50 -4.07 3.76 3.44
N ASN A 51 -5.37 3.81 3.70
CA ASN A 51 -6.09 5.04 4.05
C ASN A 51 -5.58 5.64 5.37
N HIS A 52 -5.33 4.79 6.37
CA HIS A 52 -4.75 5.25 7.64
C HIS A 52 -3.36 5.83 7.43
N LEU A 53 -2.53 5.22 6.58
CA LEU A 53 -1.19 5.73 6.28
C LEU A 53 -1.24 7.07 5.54
N VAL A 54 -2.10 7.22 4.52
CA VAL A 54 -2.22 8.48 3.78
C VAL A 54 -2.78 9.60 4.64
N THR A 55 -3.74 9.29 5.53
CA THR A 55 -4.33 10.28 6.44
C THR A 55 -3.33 10.76 7.49
N ASN A 56 -2.58 9.84 8.10
CA ASN A 56 -1.69 10.19 9.23
C ASN A 56 -0.27 10.58 8.81
N ARG A 57 0.15 10.23 7.59
CA ARG A 57 1.48 10.52 7.03
C ARG A 57 1.33 11.00 5.57
N PRO A 58 0.73 12.16 5.32
CA PRO A 58 0.45 12.64 3.97
C PRO A 58 1.70 12.89 3.12
N GLU A 59 2.87 13.08 3.75
CA GLU A 59 4.19 13.24 3.11
C GLU A 59 4.88 11.90 2.81
N LEU A 60 4.33 10.78 3.29
CA LEU A 60 4.89 9.45 3.02
C LEU A 60 4.40 8.98 1.64
N ASP A 61 5.21 9.19 0.61
CA ASP A 61 4.93 8.75 -0.76
C ASP A 61 4.54 7.27 -0.85
N MET A 62 5.22 6.44 -0.07
CA MET A 62 4.93 5.01 0.02
C MET A 62 3.50 4.71 0.47
N ALA A 63 2.87 5.58 1.26
CA ALA A 63 1.47 5.43 1.64
C ALA A 63 0.54 5.61 0.43
N ARG A 64 0.79 6.64 -0.39
CA ARG A 64 0.02 6.88 -1.62
C ARG A 64 0.21 5.76 -2.62
N LEU A 65 1.46 5.33 -2.84
CA LEU A 65 1.77 4.18 -3.69
C LEU A 65 1.02 2.91 -3.25
N ARG A 66 1.03 2.60 -1.95
CA ARG A 66 0.29 1.44 -1.41
C ARG A 66 -1.21 1.57 -1.63
N ARG A 67 -1.77 2.76 -1.43
CA ARG A 67 -3.21 2.99 -1.67
C ARG A 67 -3.55 2.82 -3.14
N SER A 68 -2.75 3.36 -4.06
CA SER A 68 -2.92 3.16 -5.50
C SER A 68 -2.83 1.69 -5.90
N GLU A 69 -1.86 0.93 -5.37
CA GLU A 69 -1.74 -0.52 -5.61
C GLU A 69 -3.01 -1.27 -5.17
N VAL A 70 -3.57 -0.92 -4.01
CA VAL A 70 -4.81 -1.53 -3.51
C VAL A 70 -6.02 -1.16 -4.37
N LEU A 71 -6.16 0.13 -4.74
CA LEU A 71 -7.23 0.62 -5.62
C LEU A 71 -7.20 -0.06 -7.00
N MET A 72 -6.02 -0.18 -7.62
CA MET A 72 -5.82 -0.92 -8.87
C MET A 72 -6.25 -2.38 -8.72
N SER A 73 -5.91 -3.03 -7.61
CA SER A 73 -6.33 -4.41 -7.35
C SER A 73 -7.82 -4.54 -7.06
N ASN A 74 -8.48 -3.47 -6.63
CA ASN A 74 -9.93 -3.41 -6.43
C ASN A 74 -10.70 -3.06 -7.71
N GLY A 75 -10.01 -2.59 -8.75
CA GLY A 75 -10.60 -2.13 -10.01
C GLY A 75 -10.94 -0.63 -10.06
N ASP A 76 -10.56 0.12 -9.02
CA ASP A 76 -10.79 1.56 -8.90
C ASP A 76 -9.65 2.34 -9.57
N TRP A 77 -9.54 2.17 -10.88
CA TRP A 77 -8.42 2.68 -11.67
C TRP A 77 -8.39 4.21 -11.73
N ASP A 78 -9.55 4.86 -11.76
CA ASP A 78 -9.67 6.33 -11.82
C ASP A 78 -9.12 6.98 -10.53
N GLU A 79 -9.50 6.45 -9.36
CA GLU A 79 -8.95 6.92 -8.08
C GLU A 79 -7.46 6.61 -7.93
N ALA A 80 -7.00 5.45 -8.42
CA ALA A 80 -5.60 5.08 -8.39
C ALA A 80 -4.74 6.05 -9.23
N GLU A 81 -5.20 6.38 -10.44
CA GLU A 81 -4.54 7.34 -11.32
C GLU A 81 -4.48 8.73 -10.69
N ALA A 82 -5.57 9.19 -10.08
CA ALA A 82 -5.61 10.49 -9.40
C ALA A 82 -4.59 10.58 -8.26
N GLU A 83 -4.42 9.52 -7.46
CA GLU A 83 -3.41 9.48 -6.40
C GLU A 83 -1.98 9.47 -6.94
N LEU A 84 -1.70 8.69 -8.00
CA LEU A 84 -0.39 8.66 -8.63
C LEU A 84 -0.04 9.99 -9.28
N ARG A 85 -1.00 10.66 -9.91
CA ARG A 85 -0.80 11.97 -10.53
C ARG A 85 -0.43 13.02 -9.48
N ARG A 86 -1.15 13.07 -8.35
CA ARG A 86 -0.81 13.96 -7.22
C ARG A 86 0.58 13.68 -6.67
N LEU A 87 0.96 12.41 -6.59
CA LEU A 87 2.30 12.02 -6.14
C LEU A 87 3.38 12.58 -7.08
N LEU A 88 3.19 12.47 -8.39
CA LEU A 88 4.11 12.99 -9.40
C LEU A 88 4.16 14.52 -9.44
N GLU A 89 3.01 15.19 -9.27
CA GLU A 89 2.92 16.65 -9.20
C GLU A 89 3.64 17.22 -7.96
N SER A 90 3.61 16.48 -6.84
CA SER A 90 4.30 16.89 -5.62
C SER A 90 5.83 16.81 -5.69
N ARG A 91 6.39 16.13 -6.70
CA ARG A 91 7.85 15.99 -6.90
C ARG A 91 8.26 16.09 -8.37
N PRO A 92 8.30 17.30 -8.95
CA PRO A 92 8.73 17.50 -10.33
C PRO A 92 10.15 17.00 -10.63
N GLU A 93 11.04 16.90 -9.63
CA GLU A 93 12.42 16.40 -9.80
C GLU A 93 12.53 14.86 -9.86
N HIS A 94 11.56 14.11 -9.32
CA HIS A 94 11.57 12.64 -9.34
C HIS A 94 10.82 12.06 -10.56
N THR A 95 9.99 12.88 -11.21
CA THR A 95 9.17 12.53 -12.39
C THR A 95 10.01 12.16 -13.61
N TRP A 96 11.21 12.75 -13.76
CA TRP A 96 12.09 12.44 -14.89
C TRP A 96 12.60 10.99 -14.87
N HIS A 97 12.80 10.41 -13.67
CA HIS A 97 13.43 9.10 -13.51
C HIS A 97 12.50 7.92 -13.81
N TRP A 98 11.18 8.09 -13.59
CA TRP A 98 10.20 7.04 -13.88
C TRP A 98 9.70 7.09 -15.32
N PHE A 99 9.63 8.28 -15.93
CA PHE A 99 9.28 8.42 -17.36
C PHE A 99 10.38 7.88 -18.29
N THR A 100 11.65 7.94 -17.88
CA THR A 100 12.78 7.36 -18.63
C THR A 100 12.93 5.83 -18.49
N LEU A 101 12.08 5.17 -17.69
CA LEU A 101 12.09 3.71 -17.50
C LEU A 101 10.77 3.02 -17.92
N GLY A 102 9.85 3.73 -18.58
CA GLY A 102 8.74 3.09 -19.30
C GLY A 102 9.26 2.35 -20.54
N PRO A 103 8.80 1.12 -20.83
CA PRO A 103 9.38 0.30 -21.88
C PRO A 103 9.18 0.96 -23.24
N ALA A 104 10.25 1.00 -24.02
CA ALA A 104 10.18 1.25 -25.46
C ALA A 104 9.33 0.18 -26.16
#